data_AF-A0A2N5U2D4-F1
#
_entry.id   AF-A0A2N5U2D4-F1
#
_cell.length_a   1.000
_cell.length_b   1.000
_cell.length_c   1.000
_cell.angle_alpha   90.00
_cell.angle_beta   90.00
_cell.angle_gamma   90.00
#
_symmetry.space_group_name_H-M   'P 1'
#
loop_
_entity.id
_entity.type
_entity.pdbx_description
1 polymer ?
#
loop_
_entity_poly.entity_id
_entity_poly.type
_entity_poly.pdbx_seq_one_letter_code
_entity_poly.pdbx_strand_id
1 'polypeptide(L)'
;MAELIDKPNPYSRSGHNYTRGFFARQWKNQRKFHLEHTAEENERLRLIQLYKDEAILELLRKRLAGPEVFLAAEDQLEDLLNNIARSTEELKKESEELHRTSSSCEGAQRDEEQRLLLLLWGAKSDLFTHAVNLHTEQQPVVHARTIGARLGTKLKEKIFKAIQARRPAICRSIVAFNKCYNEYVSKFPTQSLADFDGDLTYKVFASLHLDNKFWNDGFYFHSKAPWAVDPDVRAGISAMLILDRIQEEFQLIAQELTRAVGWAITHHTHLVSFQEYIKGRYDLLGQNLPSDEEERRVPLDHIDNMDLGGDSQRHKMKLILHELVDRTAEHENQMENWSNDVVWLWDRCQLAPNKPNITAWLQVLSAIRRNRENANRAYMDDDVEEAILNDDAGEEANDEWINEQDLTDLQVNVDDN
;
A
#
# COMPACT_ATOMS: atom_id res chain seq x y z
N MET A 1 -9.64 11.67 14.90
CA MET A 1 -8.58 12.59 15.39
C MET A 1 -9.18 13.85 15.98
N ALA A 2 -10.06 14.57 15.26
CA ALA A 2 -10.80 15.73 15.80
C ALA A 2 -11.57 15.40 17.10
N GLU A 3 -12.39 14.35 17.09
CA GLU A 3 -13.14 13.91 18.28
C GLU A 3 -12.25 13.56 19.49
N LEU A 4 -11.02 13.10 19.26
CA LEU A 4 -10.09 12.78 20.35
C LEU A 4 -9.43 14.04 20.90
N ILE A 5 -9.11 15.02 20.05
CA ILE A 5 -8.56 16.31 20.48
C ILE A 5 -9.58 17.10 21.32
N ASP A 6 -10.87 16.83 21.17
CA ASP A 6 -11.92 17.49 21.97
C ASP A 6 -12.18 16.79 23.31
N LYS A 7 -11.62 15.60 23.53
CA LYS A 7 -11.75 14.87 24.80
C LYS A 7 -10.71 15.31 25.84
N PRO A 8 -11.09 15.39 27.12
CA PRO A 8 -10.14 15.67 28.21
C PRO A 8 -9.12 14.55 28.32
N ASN A 9 -7.83 14.91 28.47
CA ASN A 9 -6.76 13.93 28.62
C ASN A 9 -6.58 13.57 30.11
N PRO A 10 -6.89 12.34 30.54
CA PRO A 10 -6.74 11.90 31.94
C PRO A 10 -5.28 11.86 32.41
N TYR A 11 -4.32 11.89 31.48
CA TYR A 11 -2.88 11.90 31.75
C TYR A 11 -2.28 13.32 31.81
N SER A 12 -3.11 14.35 31.65
CA SER A 12 -2.69 15.75 31.76
C SER A 12 -2.88 16.25 33.19
N ARG A 13 -1.80 16.73 33.83
CA ARG A 13 -1.86 17.33 35.19
C ARG A 13 -2.72 18.60 35.26
N SER A 14 -2.98 19.21 34.11
CA SER A 14 -3.70 20.48 33.99
C SER A 14 -5.10 20.32 33.38
N GLY A 15 -5.60 19.09 33.21
CA GLY A 15 -6.96 18.82 32.71
C GLY A 15 -7.21 19.20 31.24
N HIS A 16 -6.16 19.53 30.48
CA HIS A 16 -6.27 19.87 29.06
C HIS A 16 -6.67 18.65 28.23
N ASN A 17 -7.24 18.90 27.06
CA ASN A 17 -7.61 17.86 26.12
C ASN A 17 -6.40 17.14 25.51
N TYR A 18 -6.65 16.04 24.80
CA TYR A 18 -5.61 15.36 24.04
C TYR A 18 -5.00 16.26 22.97
N THR A 19 -3.70 16.09 22.73
CA THR A 19 -2.97 16.86 21.72
C THR A 19 -2.19 15.93 20.81
N ARG A 20 -1.96 16.36 19.56
CA ARG A 20 -1.07 15.66 18.63
C ARG A 20 0.32 15.43 19.24
N GLY A 21 0.85 16.43 19.95
CA GLY A 21 2.15 16.33 20.63
C GLY A 21 2.18 15.24 21.71
N PHE A 22 1.09 15.04 22.44
CA PHE A 22 0.96 13.94 23.39
C PHE A 22 1.01 12.58 22.69
N PHE A 23 0.21 12.38 21.63
CA PHE A 23 0.22 11.12 20.87
C PHE A 23 1.59 10.83 20.24
N ALA A 24 2.26 11.84 19.69
CA ALA A 24 3.61 11.69 19.14
C ALA A 24 4.62 11.23 20.21
N ARG A 25 4.50 11.74 21.44
CA ARG A 25 5.35 11.32 22.56
C ARG A 25 5.06 9.87 22.98
N GLN A 26 3.78 9.51 23.05
CA GLN A 26 3.36 8.14 23.37
C GLN A 26 3.84 7.14 22.32
N TRP A 27 3.74 7.50 21.03
CA TRP A 27 4.29 6.70 19.92
C TRP A 27 5.81 6.53 20.03
N LYS A 28 6.54 7.61 20.35
CA LYS A 28 7.99 7.52 20.57
C LYS A 28 8.34 6.59 21.73
N ASN A 29 7.58 6.64 22.82
CA ASN A 29 7.75 5.75 23.96
C ASN A 29 7.46 4.28 23.59
N GLN A 30 6.41 4.02 22.83
CA GLN A 30 6.08 2.68 22.32
C GLN A 30 7.22 2.12 21.47
N ARG A 31 7.75 2.90 20.52
CA ARG A 31 8.87 2.48 19.68
C ARG A 31 10.14 2.21 20.49
N LYS A 32 10.45 3.08 21.45
CA LYS A 32 11.61 2.91 22.33
C LYS A 32 11.47 1.64 23.15
N PHE A 33 10.29 1.39 23.71
CA PHE A 33 9.98 0.17 24.44
C PHE A 33 10.28 -1.06 23.58
N HIS A 34 9.69 -1.16 22.39
CA HIS A 34 9.92 -2.32 21.51
C HIS A 34 11.40 -2.50 21.09
N LEU A 35 12.17 -1.42 20.95
CA LEU A 35 13.60 -1.52 20.64
C LEU A 35 14.41 -2.09 21.83
N GLU A 36 14.11 -1.66 23.05
CA GLU A 36 14.84 -2.05 24.26
C GLU A 36 14.37 -3.40 24.83
N HIS A 37 13.10 -3.78 24.62
CA HIS A 37 12.49 -4.97 25.23
C HIS A 37 12.84 -6.31 24.57
N THR A 38 13.57 -6.32 23.46
CA THR A 38 13.89 -7.57 22.73
C THR A 38 14.74 -8.55 23.54
N ALA A 39 15.67 -8.06 24.37
CA ALA A 39 16.49 -8.92 25.22
C ALA A 39 15.69 -9.53 26.38
N GLU A 40 14.90 -8.70 27.07
CA GLU A 40 14.05 -9.13 28.20
C GLU A 40 12.95 -10.10 27.75
N GLU A 41 12.37 -9.90 26.56
CA GLU A 41 11.37 -10.80 25.99
C GLU A 41 11.97 -12.18 25.68
N ASN A 42 13.20 -12.24 25.15
CA ASN A 42 13.90 -13.50 24.92
C ASN A 42 14.21 -14.25 26.22
N GLU A 43 14.64 -13.54 27.27
CA GLU A 43 14.87 -14.11 28.60
C GLU A 43 13.57 -14.70 29.20
N ARG A 44 12.45 -13.98 29.06
CA ARG A 44 11.13 -14.46 29.50
C ARG A 44 10.65 -15.68 28.72
N LEU A 45 10.85 -15.72 27.41
CA LEU A 45 10.52 -16.89 26.59
C LEU A 45 11.32 -18.11 27.03
N ARG A 46 12.61 -17.96 27.35
CA ARG A 46 13.43 -19.02 27.95
C ARG A 46 12.88 -19.44 29.30
N LEU A 47 12.52 -18.49 30.16
CA LEU A 47 11.97 -18.79 31.49
C LEU A 47 10.62 -19.55 31.41
N ILE A 48 9.75 -19.21 30.45
CA ILE A 48 8.51 -19.95 30.18
C ILE A 48 8.80 -21.36 29.71
N GLN A 49 9.77 -21.52 28.80
CA GLN A 49 10.16 -22.84 28.30
C GLN A 49 10.69 -23.71 29.44
N LEU A 50 11.57 -23.15 30.27
CA LEU A 50 12.10 -23.81 31.47
C LEU A 50 10.95 -24.26 32.39
N TYR A 51 9.96 -23.41 32.67
CA TYR A 51 8.81 -23.80 33.51
C TYR A 51 7.94 -24.90 32.88
N LYS A 52 7.77 -24.89 31.56
CA LYS A 52 7.06 -25.97 30.84
C LYS A 52 7.83 -27.28 30.95
N ASP A 53 9.15 -27.25 30.78
CA ASP A 53 10.02 -28.43 30.84
C ASP A 53 10.10 -29.00 32.26
N GLU A 54 10.18 -28.15 33.29
CA GLU A 54 10.04 -28.57 34.70
C GLU A 54 8.71 -29.28 34.96
N ALA A 55 7.60 -28.75 34.45
CA ALA A 55 6.28 -29.35 34.62
C ALA A 55 6.16 -30.71 33.91
N ILE A 56 6.77 -30.85 32.73
CA ILE A 56 6.84 -32.12 31.99
C ILE A 56 7.67 -33.14 32.76
N LEU A 57 8.84 -32.75 33.29
CA LEU A 57 9.68 -33.64 34.10
C LEU A 57 8.97 -34.09 35.38
N GLU A 58 8.23 -33.20 36.04
CA GLU A 58 7.46 -33.56 37.23
C GLU A 58 6.31 -34.52 36.90
N LEU A 59 5.66 -34.35 35.75
CA LEU A 59 4.67 -35.32 35.25
C LEU A 59 5.33 -36.67 34.96
N LEU A 60 6.50 -36.68 34.29
CA LEU A 60 7.24 -37.90 33.98
C LEU A 60 7.65 -38.63 35.27
N ARG A 61 8.22 -37.91 36.26
CA ARG A 61 8.55 -38.45 37.58
C ARG A 61 7.34 -39.07 38.28
N LYS A 62 6.18 -38.40 38.26
CA LYS A 62 4.93 -38.92 38.83
C LYS A 62 4.43 -40.17 38.11
N ARG A 63 4.57 -40.24 36.78
CA ARG A 63 4.21 -41.44 35.99
C ARG A 63 5.16 -42.61 36.27
N LEU A 64 6.46 -42.33 36.42
CA LEU A 64 7.48 -43.29 36.84
C LEU A 64 7.32 -43.76 38.29
N ALA A 65 6.61 -43.02 39.14
CA ALA A 65 6.26 -43.47 40.48
C ALA A 65 5.02 -44.41 40.52
N GLY A 66 4.37 -44.62 39.38
CA GLY A 66 3.18 -45.48 39.26
C GLY A 66 3.49 -46.96 39.05
N PRO A 67 2.52 -47.86 39.26
CA PRO A 67 2.67 -49.31 39.12
C PRO A 67 2.89 -49.80 37.67
N GLU A 68 2.91 -48.91 36.68
CA GLU A 68 3.14 -49.23 35.26
C GLU A 68 4.62 -49.47 34.94
N VAL A 69 5.54 -49.03 35.81
CA VAL A 69 6.99 -49.25 35.66
C VAL A 69 7.37 -50.73 35.71
N PHE A 70 6.55 -51.57 36.35
CA PHE A 70 6.77 -53.01 36.47
C PHE A 70 6.57 -53.81 35.17
N LEU A 71 6.19 -53.16 34.06
CA LEU A 71 5.97 -53.79 32.75
C LEU A 71 7.01 -53.39 31.68
N ALA A 72 7.94 -52.48 32.01
CA ALA A 72 8.99 -52.03 31.08
C ALA A 72 10.25 -52.91 31.17
N ALA A 73 10.99 -53.04 30.06
CA ALA A 73 12.29 -53.69 30.06
C ALA A 73 13.32 -52.86 30.85
N GLU A 74 14.22 -53.53 31.58
CA GLU A 74 15.14 -52.92 32.54
C GLU A 74 16.11 -51.91 31.89
N ASP A 75 16.56 -52.20 30.67
CA ASP A 75 17.40 -51.35 29.83
C ASP A 75 16.72 -50.04 29.42
N GLN A 76 15.45 -50.13 28.98
CA GLN A 76 14.66 -48.96 28.59
C GLN A 76 14.33 -48.06 29.78
N LEU A 77 14.17 -48.65 30.97
CA LEU A 77 13.93 -47.91 32.20
C LEU A 77 15.18 -47.16 32.66
N GLU A 78 16.36 -47.80 32.58
CA GLU A 78 17.64 -47.17 32.92
C GLU A 78 17.97 -46.01 31.98
N ASP A 79 17.75 -46.16 30.67
CA ASP A 79 17.90 -45.08 29.69
C ASP A 79 16.95 -43.90 29.97
N LEU A 80 15.69 -44.17 30.34
CA LEU A 80 14.71 -43.13 30.71
C LEU A 80 15.14 -42.37 31.98
N LEU A 81 15.61 -43.08 33.00
CA LEU A 81 16.09 -42.46 34.24
C LEU A 81 17.34 -41.60 33.98
N ASN A 82 18.28 -42.09 33.17
CA ASN A 82 19.47 -41.35 32.77
C ASN A 82 19.12 -40.09 31.97
N ASN A 83 18.13 -40.17 31.08
CA ASN A 83 17.64 -39.01 30.32
C ASN A 83 16.97 -37.99 31.23
N ILE A 84 16.14 -38.41 32.19
CA ILE A 84 15.53 -37.51 33.18
C ILE A 84 16.61 -36.85 34.04
N ALA A 85 17.59 -37.61 34.54
CA ALA A 85 18.69 -37.06 35.33
C ALA A 85 19.47 -35.99 34.56
N ARG A 86 19.77 -36.26 33.27
CA ARG A 86 20.43 -35.30 32.39
C ARG A 86 19.60 -34.04 32.18
N SER A 87 18.33 -34.18 31.81
CA SER A 87 17.44 -33.03 31.61
C SER A 87 17.21 -32.24 32.90
N THR A 88 17.22 -32.87 34.08
CA THR A 88 17.12 -32.15 35.36
C THR A 88 18.35 -31.33 35.68
N GLU A 89 19.55 -31.82 35.32
CA GLU A 89 20.80 -31.07 35.49
C GLU A 89 20.91 -29.92 34.49
N GLU A 90 20.44 -30.13 33.25
CA GLU A 90 20.36 -29.08 32.22
C GLU A 90 19.44 -27.94 32.66
N LEU A 91 18.22 -28.25 33.13
CA LEU A 91 17.30 -27.22 33.64
C LEU A 91 17.83 -26.52 34.90
N LYS A 92 18.59 -27.23 35.75
CA LYS A 92 19.22 -26.61 36.91
C LYS A 92 20.25 -25.57 36.49
N LYS A 93 21.12 -25.89 35.53
CA LYS A 93 22.07 -24.92 34.96
C LYS A 93 21.36 -23.73 34.32
N GLU A 94 20.32 -23.98 33.53
CA GLU A 94 19.51 -22.91 32.93
C GLU A 94 18.83 -22.03 33.99
N SER A 95 18.40 -22.61 35.11
CA SER A 95 17.81 -21.85 36.23
C SER A 95 18.82 -20.97 36.97
N GLU A 96 20.07 -21.43 37.09
CA GLU A 96 21.18 -20.67 37.67
C GLU A 96 21.61 -19.52 36.75
N GLU A 97 21.63 -19.74 35.44
CA GLU A 97 21.86 -18.71 34.41
C GLU A 97 20.76 -17.62 34.40
N LEU A 98 19.51 -18.01 34.63
CA LEU A 98 18.37 -17.09 34.75
C LEU A 98 18.19 -16.53 36.18
N HIS A 99 19.21 -16.67 37.04
CA HIS A 99 19.27 -16.10 38.40
C HIS A 99 18.11 -16.48 39.36
N ARG A 100 17.48 -17.66 39.20
CA ARG A 100 16.50 -18.21 40.16
C ARG A 100 17.21 -18.78 41.40
N THR A 101 17.72 -17.93 42.30
CA THR A 101 18.22 -18.40 43.60
C THR A 101 17.09 -18.45 44.64
N SER A 102 16.78 -19.66 45.11
CA SER A 102 15.70 -19.94 46.06
C SER A 102 15.86 -19.15 47.36
N SER A 103 14.90 -18.26 47.67
CA SER A 103 14.92 -17.44 48.89
C SER A 103 13.57 -17.47 49.60
N SER A 104 13.59 -17.80 50.90
CA SER A 104 12.51 -17.65 51.92
C SER A 104 11.09 -18.19 51.59
N CYS A 105 10.33 -18.60 52.62
CA CYS A 105 8.95 -19.07 52.48
C CYS A 105 7.99 -18.01 51.88
N GLU A 106 8.23 -16.71 52.16
CA GLU A 106 7.48 -15.60 51.53
C GLU A 106 7.92 -15.31 50.09
N GLY A 107 9.18 -15.65 49.75
CA GLY A 107 9.67 -15.59 48.37
C GLY A 107 9.02 -16.66 47.51
N ALA A 108 8.86 -17.88 48.04
CA ALA A 108 8.24 -18.99 47.31
C ALA A 108 6.81 -18.70 46.80
N GLN A 109 5.98 -17.97 47.56
CA GLN A 109 4.63 -17.59 47.10
C GLN A 109 4.67 -16.54 45.98
N ARG A 110 5.57 -15.54 46.09
CA ARG A 110 5.78 -14.55 45.01
C ARG A 110 6.38 -15.19 43.76
N ASP A 111 7.30 -16.13 43.93
CA ASP A 111 7.95 -16.85 42.84
C ASP A 111 6.93 -17.73 42.11
N GLU A 112 5.99 -18.35 42.83
CA GLU A 112 4.91 -19.13 42.25
C GLU A 112 3.86 -18.26 41.53
N GLU A 113 3.52 -17.09 42.09
CA GLU A 113 2.67 -16.09 41.45
C GLU A 113 3.29 -15.59 40.12
N GLN A 114 4.58 -15.21 40.17
CA GLN A 114 5.33 -14.76 38.99
C GLN A 114 5.43 -15.85 37.93
N ARG A 115 5.69 -17.10 38.34
CA ARG A 115 5.69 -18.25 37.44
C ARG A 115 4.35 -18.43 36.73
N LEU A 116 3.24 -18.39 37.47
CA LEU A 116 1.90 -18.58 36.89
C LEU A 116 1.51 -17.42 35.97
N LEU A 117 1.87 -16.18 36.34
CA LEU A 117 1.71 -15.02 35.47
C LEU A 117 2.52 -15.14 34.17
N LEU A 118 3.76 -15.62 34.24
CA LEU A 118 4.59 -15.85 33.06
C LEU A 118 4.02 -16.93 32.14
N LEU A 119 3.57 -18.06 32.70
CA LEU A 119 2.92 -19.14 31.93
C LEU A 119 1.62 -18.66 31.27
N LEU A 120 0.80 -17.90 32.01
CA LEU A 120 -0.43 -17.30 31.49
C LEU A 120 -0.13 -16.29 30.38
N TRP A 121 0.90 -15.47 30.54
CA TRP A 121 1.35 -14.55 29.50
C TRP A 121 1.81 -15.30 28.24
N GLY A 122 2.62 -16.35 28.40
CA GLY A 122 3.06 -17.19 27.27
C GLY A 122 1.88 -17.77 26.50
N ALA A 123 0.89 -18.32 27.20
CA ALA A 123 -0.33 -18.84 26.59
C ALA A 123 -1.16 -17.74 25.88
N LYS A 124 -1.21 -16.54 26.46
CA LYS A 124 -1.87 -15.37 25.86
C LYS A 124 -1.14 -14.87 24.61
N SER A 125 0.19 -14.92 24.60
CA SER A 125 1.02 -14.52 23.47
C SER A 125 0.92 -15.46 22.28
N ASP A 126 0.91 -16.78 22.55
CA ASP A 126 0.62 -17.80 21.54
C ASP A 126 -0.77 -17.56 20.91
N LEU A 127 -1.77 -17.24 21.74
CA LEU A 127 -3.11 -16.89 21.28
C LEU A 127 -3.15 -15.59 20.45
N PHE A 128 -2.41 -14.55 20.85
CA PHE A 128 -2.35 -13.31 20.08
C PHE A 128 -1.72 -13.54 18.71
N THR A 129 -0.66 -14.34 18.64
CA THR A 129 -0.04 -14.76 17.38
C THR A 129 -1.04 -15.47 16.47
N HIS A 130 -1.89 -16.33 17.03
CA HIS A 130 -3.00 -16.94 16.29
C HIS A 130 -4.07 -15.93 15.85
N ALA A 131 -4.38 -14.93 16.66
CA ALA A 131 -5.38 -13.91 16.35
C ALA A 131 -4.93 -13.02 15.19
N VAL A 132 -3.68 -12.55 15.20
CA VAL A 132 -3.06 -11.80 14.10
C VAL A 132 -3.11 -12.63 12.82
N ASN A 133 -2.69 -13.89 12.90
CA ASN A 133 -2.70 -14.84 11.81
C ASN A 133 -4.09 -15.10 11.22
N LEU A 134 -5.12 -15.17 12.06
CA LEU A 134 -6.50 -15.33 11.62
C LEU A 134 -7.00 -14.04 10.93
N HIS A 135 -6.64 -12.88 11.47
CA HIS A 135 -7.02 -11.58 10.91
C HIS A 135 -6.36 -11.34 9.54
N THR A 136 -5.08 -11.66 9.38
CA THR A 136 -4.36 -11.53 8.10
C THR A 136 -4.95 -12.45 7.01
N GLU A 137 -5.37 -13.67 7.37
CA GLU A 137 -6.05 -14.57 6.43
C GLU A 137 -7.45 -14.07 6.03
N GLN A 138 -8.14 -13.37 6.93
CA GLN A 138 -9.47 -12.81 6.66
C GLN A 138 -9.42 -11.51 5.87
N GLN A 139 -8.32 -10.74 5.94
CA GLN A 139 -8.17 -9.44 5.28
C GLN A 139 -8.58 -9.43 3.80
N PRO A 140 -8.14 -10.37 2.94
CA PRO A 140 -8.55 -10.37 1.53
C PRO A 140 -10.06 -10.52 1.33
N VAL A 141 -10.74 -11.25 2.21
CA VAL A 141 -12.20 -11.43 2.17
C VAL A 141 -12.92 -10.16 2.62
N VAL A 142 -12.37 -9.46 3.62
CA VAL A 142 -12.90 -8.17 4.09
C VAL A 142 -12.71 -7.10 3.01
N HIS A 143 -11.51 -6.97 2.44
CA HIS A 143 -11.21 -6.02 1.36
C HIS A 143 -12.09 -6.22 0.14
N ALA A 144 -12.34 -7.47 -0.26
CA ALA A 144 -13.25 -7.78 -1.36
C ALA A 144 -14.69 -7.30 -1.12
N ARG A 145 -15.16 -7.34 0.14
CA ARG A 145 -16.49 -6.83 0.52
C ARG A 145 -16.55 -5.31 0.56
N THR A 146 -15.48 -4.67 1.03
CA THR A 146 -15.44 -3.21 1.24
C THR A 146 -15.11 -2.43 -0.04
N ILE A 147 -14.22 -2.96 -0.89
CA ILE A 147 -13.70 -2.27 -2.09
C ILE A 147 -14.47 -2.70 -3.36
N GLY A 148 -15.40 -3.67 -3.25
CA GLY A 148 -16.17 -4.19 -4.39
C GLY A 148 -15.35 -5.05 -5.36
N ALA A 149 -14.09 -5.36 -5.03
CA ALA A 149 -13.26 -6.26 -5.81
C ALA A 149 -13.80 -7.69 -5.70
N ARG A 150 -14.21 -8.29 -6.83
CA ARG A 150 -14.74 -9.66 -6.86
C ARG A 150 -13.64 -10.66 -6.51
N LEU A 151 -13.60 -11.13 -5.27
CA LEU A 151 -12.79 -12.27 -4.89
C LEU A 151 -13.33 -13.52 -5.58
N GLY A 152 -12.60 -14.06 -6.55
CA GLY A 152 -13.01 -15.26 -7.26
C GLY A 152 -13.29 -16.43 -6.30
N THR A 153 -14.24 -17.30 -6.67
CA THR A 153 -14.68 -18.45 -5.85
C THR A 153 -13.53 -19.34 -5.39
N LYS A 154 -12.57 -19.63 -6.28
CA LYS A 154 -11.38 -20.43 -5.97
C LYS A 154 -10.49 -19.82 -4.88
N LEU A 155 -10.31 -18.49 -4.91
CA LEU A 155 -9.45 -17.80 -3.93
C LEU A 155 -10.16 -17.72 -2.57
N LYS A 156 -11.46 -17.43 -2.58
CA LYS A 156 -12.31 -17.47 -1.39
C LYS A 156 -12.28 -18.85 -0.73
N GLU A 157 -12.46 -19.92 -1.50
CA GLU A 157 -12.38 -21.31 -1.00
C GLU A 157 -11.01 -21.67 -0.42
N LYS A 158 -9.91 -21.25 -1.07
CA LYS A 158 -8.55 -21.45 -0.53
C LYS A 158 -8.38 -20.78 0.83
N ILE A 159 -8.86 -19.55 0.98
CA ILE A 159 -8.80 -18.80 2.25
C ILE A 159 -9.61 -19.52 3.33
N PHE A 160 -10.84 -19.93 3.05
CA PHE A 160 -11.65 -20.67 4.03
C PHE A 160 -11.04 -22.03 4.40
N LYS A 161 -10.41 -22.73 3.46
CA LYS A 161 -9.66 -23.97 3.76
C LYS A 161 -8.47 -23.70 4.67
N ALA A 162 -7.72 -22.61 4.46
CA ALA A 162 -6.60 -22.23 5.32
C ALA A 162 -7.07 -21.90 6.75
N ILE A 163 -8.13 -21.09 6.90
CA ILE A 163 -8.74 -20.76 8.19
C ILE A 163 -9.20 -22.03 8.92
N GLN A 164 -9.87 -22.95 8.20
CA GLN A 164 -10.33 -24.20 8.78
C GLN A 164 -9.18 -25.13 9.18
N ALA A 165 -8.08 -25.15 8.42
CA ALA A 165 -6.88 -25.93 8.74
C ALA A 165 -6.17 -25.41 10.01
N ARG A 166 -6.23 -24.11 10.31
CA ARG A 166 -5.65 -23.52 11.53
C ARG A 166 -6.51 -23.73 12.78
N ARG A 167 -7.82 -23.95 12.62
CA ARG A 167 -8.77 -24.08 13.72
C ARG A 167 -8.36 -25.10 14.81
N PRO A 168 -7.86 -26.32 14.51
CA PRO A 168 -7.43 -27.26 15.54
C PRO A 168 -6.28 -26.75 16.40
N ALA A 169 -5.31 -26.04 15.80
CA ALA A 169 -4.20 -25.44 16.55
C ALA A 169 -4.70 -24.33 17.47
N ILE A 170 -5.58 -23.45 16.97
CA ILE A 170 -6.20 -22.38 17.76
C ILE A 170 -6.97 -22.97 18.96
N CYS A 171 -7.77 -24.02 18.74
CA CYS A 171 -8.50 -24.66 19.84
C CYS A 171 -7.57 -25.23 20.90
N ARG A 172 -6.41 -25.81 20.53
CA ARG A 172 -5.41 -26.28 21.51
C ARG A 172 -4.84 -25.14 22.34
N SER A 173 -4.50 -24.02 21.70
CA SER A 173 -3.97 -22.83 22.39
C SER A 173 -5.02 -22.18 23.30
N ILE A 174 -6.30 -22.19 22.90
CA ILE A 174 -7.43 -21.74 23.75
C ILE A 174 -7.54 -22.61 25.00
N VAL A 175 -7.48 -23.94 24.85
CA VAL A 175 -7.52 -24.87 26.00
C VAL A 175 -6.34 -24.64 26.94
N ALA A 176 -5.14 -24.44 26.39
CA ALA A 176 -3.94 -24.14 27.18
C ALA A 176 -4.08 -22.82 27.97
N PHE A 177 -4.59 -21.77 27.33
CA PHE A 177 -4.86 -20.50 28.00
C PHE A 177 -5.89 -20.62 29.11
N ASN A 178 -7.05 -21.23 28.85
CA ASN A 178 -8.09 -21.41 29.87
C ASN A 178 -7.55 -22.23 31.06
N LYS A 179 -6.70 -23.24 30.80
CA LYS A 179 -6.02 -23.99 31.85
C LYS A 179 -5.12 -23.09 32.70
N CYS A 180 -4.20 -22.34 32.08
CA CYS A 180 -3.31 -21.43 32.82
C CYS A 180 -4.08 -20.34 33.57
N TYR A 181 -5.16 -19.82 32.98
CA TYR A 181 -6.03 -18.81 33.61
C TYR A 181 -6.71 -19.36 34.85
N ASN A 182 -7.32 -20.55 34.74
CA ASN A 182 -7.98 -21.21 35.87
C ASN A 182 -6.99 -21.60 36.99
N GLU A 183 -5.79 -22.06 36.64
CA GLU A 183 -4.73 -22.34 37.61
C GLU A 183 -4.29 -21.08 38.38
N TYR A 184 -4.18 -19.95 37.69
CA TYR A 184 -3.84 -18.67 38.31
C TYR A 184 -4.98 -18.16 39.21
N VAL A 185 -6.22 -18.09 38.71
CA VAL A 185 -7.38 -17.61 39.47
C VAL A 185 -7.68 -18.49 40.68
N SER A 186 -7.50 -19.81 40.57
CA SER A 186 -7.69 -20.73 41.69
C SER A 186 -6.70 -20.50 42.84
N LYS A 187 -5.48 -20.02 42.56
CA LYS A 187 -4.46 -19.76 43.58
C LYS A 187 -4.45 -18.29 44.05
N PHE A 188 -4.83 -17.35 43.19
CA PHE A 188 -4.81 -15.91 43.46
C PHE A 188 -6.16 -15.23 43.13
N PRO A 189 -7.26 -15.59 43.81
CA PRO A 189 -8.60 -15.12 43.49
C PRO A 189 -8.83 -13.61 43.72
N THR A 190 -8.03 -12.98 44.56
CA THR A 190 -8.11 -11.54 44.86
C THR A 190 -7.46 -10.64 43.80
N GLN A 191 -6.70 -11.22 42.87
CA GLN A 191 -5.99 -10.48 41.82
C GLN A 191 -6.76 -10.62 40.51
N SER A 192 -7.82 -9.82 40.35
CA SER A 192 -8.61 -9.83 39.11
C SER A 192 -7.78 -9.28 37.94
N LEU A 193 -7.40 -10.18 37.02
CA LEU A 193 -7.06 -9.82 35.64
C LEU A 193 -8.38 -9.45 34.94
N ALA A 194 -8.61 -8.15 34.80
CA ALA A 194 -9.80 -7.47 34.27
C ALA A 194 -10.80 -8.30 33.39
N ASP A 195 -12.11 -8.10 33.65
CA ASP A 195 -13.29 -8.32 32.78
C ASP A 195 -13.36 -9.60 31.91
N PHE A 196 -12.65 -10.68 32.26
CA PHE A 196 -12.70 -11.94 31.52
C PHE A 196 -13.44 -13.03 32.33
N ASP A 197 -14.53 -13.55 31.78
CA ASP A 197 -15.47 -14.48 32.43
C ASP A 197 -14.99 -15.96 32.42
N GLY A 198 -13.67 -16.18 32.30
CA GLY A 198 -13.02 -17.49 32.46
C GLY A 198 -13.07 -18.46 31.26
N ASP A 199 -14.07 -18.38 30.38
CA ASP A 199 -14.24 -19.37 29.30
C ASP A 199 -14.07 -18.79 27.89
N LEU A 200 -12.82 -18.76 27.40
CA LEU A 200 -12.53 -18.38 26.02
C LEU A 200 -12.96 -19.54 25.12
N THR A 201 -13.92 -19.29 24.22
CA THR A 201 -14.29 -20.25 23.18
C THR A 201 -13.76 -19.80 21.82
N TYR A 202 -13.65 -20.73 20.85
CA TYR A 202 -13.23 -20.37 19.49
C TYR A 202 -14.14 -19.30 18.86
N LYS A 203 -15.45 -19.32 19.16
CA LYS A 203 -16.39 -18.30 18.65
C LYS A 203 -16.08 -16.93 19.22
N VAL A 204 -15.87 -16.84 20.53
CA VAL A 204 -15.49 -15.60 21.20
C VAL A 204 -14.15 -15.12 20.64
N PHE A 205 -13.13 -15.97 20.65
CA PHE A 205 -11.80 -15.67 20.09
C PHE A 205 -11.86 -15.14 18.66
N ALA A 206 -12.58 -15.81 17.76
CA ALA A 206 -12.69 -15.39 16.35
C ALA A 206 -13.43 -14.05 16.16
N SER A 207 -14.23 -13.63 17.15
CA SER A 207 -14.92 -12.34 17.15
C SER A 207 -14.11 -11.20 17.80
N LEU A 208 -13.02 -11.51 18.51
CA LEU A 208 -12.18 -10.51 19.15
C LEU A 208 -11.38 -9.73 18.11
N HIS A 209 -11.65 -8.43 17.99
CA HIS A 209 -10.78 -7.53 17.26
C HIS A 209 -9.42 -7.41 17.95
N LEU A 210 -8.34 -7.14 17.21
CA LEU A 210 -7.00 -6.97 17.78
C LEU A 210 -6.92 -5.81 18.79
N ASP A 211 -7.82 -4.83 18.66
CA ASP A 211 -7.90 -3.67 19.57
C ASP A 211 -8.73 -3.93 20.84
N ASN A 212 -9.33 -5.12 20.97
CA ASN A 212 -10.14 -5.47 22.12
C ASN A 212 -9.33 -5.36 23.43
N LYS A 213 -9.99 -4.94 24.51
CA LYS A 213 -9.38 -4.83 25.85
C LYS A 213 -8.70 -6.13 26.29
N PHE A 214 -9.23 -7.28 25.87
CA PHE A 214 -8.64 -8.60 26.13
C PHE A 214 -7.16 -8.66 25.72
N TRP A 215 -6.76 -8.07 24.58
CA TRP A 215 -5.37 -8.07 24.13
C TRP A 215 -4.54 -6.92 24.69
N ASN A 216 -5.20 -5.86 25.16
CA ASN A 216 -4.59 -4.55 25.45
C ASN A 216 -4.79 -4.14 26.91
N ASP A 217 -4.81 -5.11 27.82
CA ASP A 217 -4.98 -4.95 29.26
C ASP A 217 -3.66 -4.58 29.98
N GLY A 218 -2.60 -4.26 29.23
CA GLY A 218 -1.25 -4.01 29.75
C GLY A 218 -0.52 -5.27 30.23
N PHE A 219 -1.22 -6.40 30.37
CA PHE A 219 -0.63 -7.69 30.71
C PHE A 219 0.13 -8.27 29.50
N TYR A 220 -0.42 -8.14 28.29
CA TYR A 220 0.25 -8.59 27.07
C TYR A 220 1.53 -7.80 26.74
N PHE A 221 1.47 -6.46 26.81
CA PHE A 221 2.61 -5.59 26.48
C PHE A 221 3.57 -5.33 27.64
N HIS A 222 3.34 -5.92 28.82
CA HIS A 222 4.09 -5.67 30.07
C HIS A 222 4.30 -4.19 30.41
N SER A 223 3.39 -3.35 29.94
CA SER A 223 3.47 -1.90 30.04
C SER A 223 2.11 -1.39 30.47
N LYS A 224 2.09 -0.68 31.60
CA LYS A 224 0.92 0.08 32.06
C LYS A 224 0.92 1.51 31.50
N ALA A 225 1.81 1.79 30.54
CA ALA A 225 1.88 3.10 29.92
C ALA A 225 0.59 3.40 29.15
N PRO A 226 0.22 4.69 28.99
CA PRO A 226 -1.01 5.08 28.31
C PRO A 226 -1.15 4.49 26.91
N TRP A 227 -0.05 4.40 26.14
CA TRP A 227 -0.05 3.81 24.80
C TRP A 227 -0.38 2.31 24.75
N ALA A 228 -0.20 1.57 25.85
CA ALA A 228 -0.40 0.13 25.90
C ALA A 228 -1.81 -0.27 26.36
N VAL A 229 -2.42 0.55 27.25
CA VAL A 229 -3.67 0.20 27.93
C VAL A 229 -4.86 1.05 27.46
N ASP A 230 -4.65 2.34 27.20
CA ASP A 230 -5.74 3.26 26.90
C ASP A 230 -6.17 3.16 25.42
N PRO A 231 -7.44 2.81 25.12
CA PRO A 231 -7.94 2.73 23.76
C PRO A 231 -7.97 4.08 23.02
N ASP A 232 -8.28 5.18 23.70
CA ASP A 232 -8.32 6.52 23.11
C ASP A 232 -6.90 6.99 22.77
N VAL A 233 -5.91 6.65 23.59
CA VAL A 233 -4.49 6.94 23.29
C VAL A 233 -4.01 6.17 22.06
N ARG A 234 -4.35 4.89 21.94
CA ARG A 234 -3.99 4.07 20.78
C ARG A 234 -4.70 4.53 19.51
N ALA A 235 -5.99 4.83 19.59
CA ALA A 235 -6.75 5.42 18.49
C ALA A 235 -6.15 6.77 18.06
N GLY A 236 -5.70 7.59 19.02
CA GLY A 236 -5.03 8.86 18.76
C GLY A 236 -3.69 8.71 18.04
N ILE A 237 -2.85 7.74 18.48
CA ILE A 237 -1.60 7.40 17.80
C ILE A 237 -1.87 6.92 16.37
N SER A 238 -2.80 5.97 16.19
CA SER A 238 -3.15 5.44 14.87
C SER A 238 -3.65 6.54 13.94
N ALA A 239 -4.59 7.37 14.39
CA ALA A 239 -5.11 8.47 13.60
C ALA A 239 -4.02 9.49 13.23
N MET A 240 -3.10 9.79 14.15
CA MET A 240 -1.96 10.65 13.87
C MET A 240 -1.06 10.05 12.78
N LEU A 241 -0.69 8.76 12.90
CA LEU A 241 0.16 8.09 11.91
C LEU A 241 -0.50 7.99 10.53
N ILE A 242 -1.82 7.75 10.48
CA ILE A 242 -2.57 7.75 9.22
C ILE A 242 -2.54 9.15 8.58
N LEU A 243 -2.72 10.22 9.37
CA LEU A 243 -2.65 11.58 8.85
C LEU A 243 -1.24 11.95 8.36
N ASP A 244 -0.21 11.55 9.10
CA ASP A 244 1.19 11.71 8.67
C ASP A 244 1.42 10.96 7.35
N ARG A 245 0.93 9.73 7.25
CA ARG A 245 1.04 8.94 6.03
C ARG A 245 0.29 9.57 4.86
N ILE A 246 -0.94 10.03 5.07
CA ILE A 246 -1.72 10.74 4.03
C ILE A 246 -0.93 11.95 3.52
N GLN A 247 -0.32 12.71 4.44
CA GLN A 247 0.50 13.85 4.06
C GLN A 247 1.73 13.45 3.23
N GLU A 248 2.40 12.35 3.55
CA GLU A 248 3.49 11.77 2.74
C GLU A 248 3.00 11.36 1.35
N GLU A 249 1.85 10.68 1.25
CA GLU A 249 1.27 10.27 -0.03
C GLU A 249 0.94 11.48 -0.91
N PHE A 250 0.39 12.55 -0.33
CA PHE A 250 0.18 13.82 -1.05
C PHE A 250 1.49 14.40 -1.58
N GLN A 251 2.58 14.33 -0.81
CA GLN A 251 3.89 14.79 -1.26
C GLN A 251 4.46 13.91 -2.38
N LEU A 252 4.26 12.59 -2.32
CA LEU A 252 4.67 11.67 -3.38
C LEU A 252 3.90 11.93 -4.67
N ILE A 253 2.58 12.08 -4.60
CA ILE A 253 1.73 12.46 -5.73
C ILE A 253 2.20 13.79 -6.32
N ALA A 254 2.53 14.77 -5.48
CA ALA A 254 3.06 16.05 -5.95
C ALA A 254 4.39 15.92 -6.71
N GLN A 255 5.30 15.08 -6.22
CA GLN A 255 6.58 14.82 -6.90
C GLN A 255 6.37 14.13 -8.24
N GLU A 256 5.55 13.07 -8.29
CA GLU A 256 5.25 12.34 -9.52
C GLU A 256 4.51 13.22 -10.53
N LEU A 257 3.58 14.06 -10.08
CA LEU A 257 2.90 15.03 -10.94
C LEU A 257 3.89 16.02 -11.56
N THR A 258 4.87 16.50 -10.78
CA THR A 258 5.91 17.40 -11.28
C THR A 258 6.79 16.72 -12.33
N ARG A 259 7.16 15.44 -12.09
CA ARG A 259 7.93 14.64 -13.05
C ARG A 259 7.15 14.40 -14.34
N ALA A 260 5.87 14.05 -14.23
CA ALA A 260 5.01 13.81 -15.39
C ALA A 260 4.82 15.08 -16.24
N VAL A 261 4.52 16.21 -15.60
CA VAL A 261 4.41 17.52 -16.29
C VAL A 261 5.75 17.92 -16.92
N GLY A 262 6.85 17.77 -16.19
CA GLY A 262 8.19 18.07 -16.69
C GLY A 262 8.55 17.21 -17.91
N TRP A 263 8.32 15.90 -17.83
CA TRP A 263 8.53 14.97 -18.95
C TRP A 263 7.70 15.35 -20.17
N ALA A 264 6.41 15.65 -19.99
CA ALA A 264 5.52 15.95 -21.09
C ALA A 264 5.94 17.23 -21.84
N ILE A 265 6.36 18.27 -21.11
CA ILE A 265 6.87 19.53 -21.69
C ILE A 265 8.19 19.30 -22.42
N THR A 266 9.15 18.60 -21.79
CA THR A 266 10.47 18.38 -22.41
C THR A 266 10.36 17.47 -23.62
N HIS A 267 9.51 16.45 -23.58
CA HIS A 267 9.27 15.55 -24.70
C HIS A 267 8.60 16.28 -25.87
N HIS A 268 7.59 17.10 -25.62
CA HIS A 268 6.96 17.95 -26.65
C HIS A 268 7.98 18.89 -27.30
N THR A 269 8.77 19.59 -26.47
CA THR A 269 9.81 20.51 -26.96
C THR A 269 10.84 19.77 -27.81
N HIS A 270 11.25 18.58 -27.38
CA HIS A 270 12.20 17.75 -28.12
C HIS A 270 11.63 17.34 -29.49
N LEU A 271 10.40 16.84 -29.54
CA LEU A 271 9.75 16.45 -30.78
C LEU A 271 9.64 17.62 -31.77
N VAL A 272 9.15 18.78 -31.32
CA VAL A 272 9.01 19.98 -32.15
C VAL A 272 10.37 20.46 -32.68
N SER A 273 11.38 20.55 -31.80
CA SER A 273 12.72 20.98 -32.21
C SER A 273 13.35 20.01 -33.23
N PHE A 274 13.08 18.72 -33.09
CA PHE A 274 13.60 17.70 -34.00
C PHE A 274 12.87 17.72 -35.35
N GLN A 275 11.56 18.02 -35.37
CA GLN A 275 10.84 18.29 -36.60
C GLN A 275 11.42 19.50 -37.35
N GLU A 276 11.65 20.62 -36.66
CA GLU A 276 12.25 21.82 -37.26
C GLU A 276 13.64 21.52 -37.84
N TYR A 277 14.44 20.75 -37.11
CA TYR A 277 15.76 20.29 -37.57
C TYR A 277 15.67 19.47 -38.88
N ILE A 278 14.81 18.45 -38.92
CA ILE A 278 14.67 17.61 -40.12
C ILE A 278 14.06 18.40 -41.27
N LYS A 279 13.08 19.25 -41.01
CA LYS A 279 12.45 20.10 -42.03
C LYS A 279 13.46 21.06 -42.67
N GLY A 280 14.30 21.72 -41.88
CA GLY A 280 15.36 22.59 -42.41
C GLY A 280 16.33 21.85 -43.32
N ARG A 281 16.71 20.61 -42.98
CA ARG A 281 17.54 19.76 -43.83
C ARG A 281 16.82 19.31 -45.10
N TYR A 282 15.56 18.93 -44.99
CA TYR A 282 14.71 18.54 -46.12
C TYR A 282 14.58 19.69 -47.14
N ASP A 283 14.36 20.91 -46.66
CA ASP A 283 14.22 22.09 -47.51
C ASP A 283 15.53 22.42 -48.24
N LEU A 284 16.69 22.31 -47.56
CA LEU A 284 18.02 22.52 -48.16
C LEU A 284 18.33 21.50 -49.28
N LEU A 285 17.97 20.23 -49.08
CA LEU A 285 18.09 19.18 -50.12
C LEU A 285 17.11 19.38 -51.29
N GLY A 286 16.25 20.40 -51.25
CA GLY A 286 15.24 20.69 -52.29
C GLY A 286 15.64 21.79 -53.25
N GLN A 287 16.78 22.44 -52.99
CA GLN A 287 17.22 23.62 -53.71
C GLN A 287 18.01 23.29 -54.99
N ASN A 288 18.06 22.02 -55.42
CA ASN A 288 18.81 21.52 -56.59
C ASN A 288 20.23 22.13 -56.65
N LEU A 289 20.97 21.98 -55.56
CA LEU A 289 22.31 22.55 -55.42
C LEU A 289 23.32 21.63 -56.15
N PRO A 290 24.48 22.15 -56.59
CA PRO A 290 25.56 21.30 -57.08
C PRO A 290 26.03 20.32 -56.00
N SER A 291 26.35 19.07 -56.38
CA SER A 291 26.70 17.98 -55.43
C SER A 291 27.77 18.37 -54.40
N ASP A 292 28.77 19.17 -54.80
CA ASP A 292 29.87 19.62 -53.94
C ASP A 292 29.45 20.71 -52.91
N GLU A 293 28.34 21.40 -53.17
CA GLU A 293 27.72 22.37 -52.25
C GLU A 293 26.66 21.73 -51.36
N GLU A 294 25.94 20.72 -51.86
CA GLU A 294 24.99 19.92 -51.09
C GLU A 294 25.66 19.20 -49.91
N GLU A 295 26.77 18.50 -50.17
CA GLU A 295 27.51 17.79 -49.12
C GLU A 295 28.09 18.74 -48.06
N ARG A 296 28.41 19.99 -48.44
CA ARG A 296 28.86 21.03 -47.52
C ARG A 296 27.74 21.67 -46.71
N ARG A 297 26.54 21.82 -47.27
CA ARG A 297 25.40 22.47 -46.62
C ARG A 297 24.52 21.48 -45.82
N VAL A 298 24.51 20.21 -46.20
CA VAL A 298 23.78 19.13 -45.53
C VAL A 298 24.71 17.93 -45.32
N PRO A 299 25.64 17.99 -44.34
CA PRO A 299 26.53 16.88 -44.04
C PRO A 299 25.76 15.63 -43.62
N LEU A 300 26.34 14.45 -43.88
CA LEU A 300 25.77 13.17 -43.43
C LEU A 300 25.53 13.16 -41.92
N ASP A 301 24.38 12.63 -41.52
CA ASP A 301 23.91 12.60 -40.15
C ASP A 301 23.59 11.16 -39.70
N HIS A 302 23.37 10.99 -38.40
CA HIS A 302 22.90 9.74 -37.82
C HIS A 302 21.60 9.23 -38.45
N ILE A 303 20.77 10.14 -38.98
CA ILE A 303 19.55 9.83 -39.71
C ILE A 303 19.83 9.08 -41.03
N ASP A 304 20.92 9.43 -41.70
CA ASP A 304 21.24 8.89 -43.02
C ASP A 304 21.73 7.43 -42.93
N ASN A 305 22.29 7.08 -41.77
CA ASN A 305 22.70 5.73 -41.41
C ASN A 305 21.53 4.78 -41.08
N MET A 306 20.30 5.28 -40.99
CA MET A 306 19.13 4.42 -40.78
C MET A 306 18.85 3.59 -42.04
N ASP A 307 18.71 2.29 -41.87
CA ASP A 307 18.29 1.40 -42.95
C ASP A 307 16.77 1.49 -43.15
N LEU A 308 16.38 2.38 -44.06
CA LEU A 308 15.00 2.62 -44.46
C LEU A 308 14.78 2.21 -45.93
N GLY A 309 15.48 1.16 -46.40
CA GLY A 309 15.12 0.51 -47.67
C GLY A 309 15.66 1.15 -48.95
N GLY A 310 16.94 1.58 -48.98
CA GLY A 310 17.59 2.09 -50.20
C GLY A 310 17.12 3.47 -50.68
N ASP A 311 16.27 4.12 -49.90
CA ASP A 311 15.70 5.43 -50.21
C ASP A 311 16.74 6.56 -50.22
N SER A 312 16.47 7.58 -51.04
CA SER A 312 17.29 8.80 -51.07
C SER A 312 17.22 9.53 -49.72
N GLN A 313 18.29 10.27 -49.38
CA GLN A 313 18.39 11.05 -48.15
C GLN A 313 17.15 11.92 -47.88
N ARG A 314 16.66 12.59 -48.93
CA ARG A 314 15.45 13.42 -48.90
C ARG A 314 14.19 12.61 -48.60
N HIS A 315 14.04 11.42 -49.16
CA HIS A 315 12.88 10.57 -48.93
C HIS A 315 12.85 10.02 -47.50
N LYS A 316 14.00 9.58 -46.98
CA LYS A 316 14.15 9.17 -45.57
C LYS A 316 13.74 10.30 -44.61
N MET A 317 14.22 11.52 -44.85
CA MET A 317 13.85 12.69 -44.03
C MET A 317 12.35 12.98 -44.10
N LYS A 318 11.71 12.83 -45.27
CA LYS A 318 10.27 13.00 -45.42
C LYS A 318 9.48 11.98 -44.60
N LEU A 319 9.88 10.71 -44.62
CA LEU A 319 9.22 9.64 -43.85
C LEU A 319 9.36 9.88 -42.34
N ILE A 320 10.56 10.22 -41.87
CA ILE A 320 10.80 10.50 -40.46
C ILE A 320 10.04 11.75 -40.02
N LEU A 321 9.99 12.80 -40.85
CA LEU A 321 9.22 14.00 -40.55
C LEU A 321 7.72 13.68 -40.40
N HIS A 322 7.15 12.85 -41.28
CA HIS A 322 5.75 12.40 -41.16
C HIS A 322 5.49 11.67 -39.84
N GLU A 323 6.32 10.68 -39.50
CA GLU A 323 6.17 9.93 -38.24
C GLU A 323 6.32 10.86 -37.02
N LEU A 324 7.25 11.82 -37.05
CA LEU A 324 7.42 12.77 -35.95
C LEU A 324 6.21 13.70 -35.79
N VAL A 325 5.60 14.13 -36.89
CA VAL A 325 4.35 14.91 -36.86
C VAL A 325 3.24 14.10 -36.23
N ASP A 326 3.06 12.83 -36.65
CA ASP A 326 2.05 11.94 -36.09
C ASP A 326 2.26 11.69 -34.59
N ARG A 327 3.49 11.41 -34.17
CA ARG A 327 3.85 11.20 -32.75
C ARG A 327 3.67 12.45 -31.92
N THR A 328 3.91 13.62 -32.50
CA THR A 328 3.69 14.89 -31.81
C THR A 328 2.21 15.13 -31.63
N ALA A 329 1.38 14.87 -32.65
CA ALA A 329 -0.07 14.97 -32.51
C ALA A 329 -0.64 13.99 -31.47
N GLU A 330 -0.13 12.76 -31.41
CA GLU A 330 -0.50 11.77 -30.39
C GLU A 330 -0.15 12.27 -28.96
N HIS A 331 1.06 12.79 -28.78
CA HIS A 331 1.54 13.32 -27.51
C HIS A 331 0.77 14.59 -27.09
N GLU A 332 0.50 15.50 -28.02
CA GLU A 332 -0.30 16.70 -27.79
C GLU A 332 -1.73 16.35 -27.35
N ASN A 333 -2.37 15.38 -28.00
CA ASN A 333 -3.68 14.87 -27.60
C ASN A 333 -3.65 14.26 -26.19
N GLN A 334 -2.59 13.52 -25.85
CA GLN A 334 -2.40 12.99 -24.50
C GLN A 334 -2.26 14.11 -23.46
N MET A 335 -1.49 15.16 -23.76
CA MET A 335 -1.34 16.33 -22.90
C MET A 335 -2.67 17.07 -22.70
N GLU A 336 -3.48 17.22 -23.74
CA GLU A 336 -4.82 17.82 -23.63
C GLU A 336 -5.75 16.99 -22.75
N ASN A 337 -5.79 15.67 -22.95
CA ASN A 337 -6.60 14.75 -22.18
C ASN A 337 -6.25 14.79 -20.68
N TRP A 338 -4.97 14.92 -20.35
CA TRP A 338 -4.50 14.99 -18.96
C TRP A 338 -4.69 16.37 -18.32
N SER A 339 -4.99 17.42 -19.09
CA SER A 339 -4.93 18.81 -18.63
C SER A 339 -5.81 19.07 -17.41
N ASN A 340 -7.06 18.60 -17.42
CA ASN A 340 -7.99 18.82 -16.32
C ASN A 340 -7.52 18.15 -15.03
N ASP A 341 -7.07 16.90 -15.12
CA ASP A 341 -6.57 16.13 -13.98
C ASP A 341 -5.27 16.73 -13.43
N VAL A 342 -4.37 17.16 -14.31
CA VAL A 342 -3.12 17.83 -13.94
C VAL A 342 -3.41 19.10 -13.17
N VAL A 343 -4.28 19.99 -13.67
CA VAL A 343 -4.64 21.24 -12.97
C VAL A 343 -5.31 20.95 -11.63
N TRP A 344 -6.27 20.01 -11.60
CA TRP A 344 -6.97 19.63 -10.38
C TRP A 344 -6.02 19.06 -9.31
N LEU A 345 -5.10 18.18 -9.68
CA LEU A 345 -4.09 17.63 -8.78
C LEU A 345 -3.08 18.69 -8.35
N TRP A 346 -2.71 19.61 -9.25
CA TRP A 346 -1.74 20.67 -8.96
C TRP A 346 -2.23 21.59 -7.84
N ASP A 347 -3.49 22.01 -7.90
CA ASP A 347 -4.12 22.88 -6.90
C ASP A 347 -4.23 22.25 -5.51
N ARG A 348 -4.25 20.91 -5.44
CA ARG A 348 -4.47 20.16 -4.19
C ARG A 348 -3.20 19.62 -3.56
N CYS A 349 -2.22 19.26 -4.37
CA CYS A 349 -1.04 18.51 -3.90
C CYS A 349 0.21 19.40 -3.80
N GLN A 350 0.29 20.52 -4.53
CA GLN A 350 1.54 21.30 -4.64
C GLN A 350 1.67 22.41 -3.61
N LEU A 351 2.90 22.62 -3.13
CA LEU A 351 3.27 23.80 -2.36
C LEU A 351 3.50 24.99 -3.30
N ALA A 352 3.27 26.20 -2.79
CA ALA A 352 3.40 27.47 -3.52
C ALA A 352 4.71 27.69 -4.35
N PRO A 353 5.88 27.09 -4.06
CA PRO A 353 7.10 27.30 -4.85
C PRO A 353 7.07 26.71 -6.28
N ASN A 354 6.18 25.76 -6.59
CA ASN A 354 6.19 25.04 -7.88
C ASN A 354 5.33 25.71 -8.99
N LYS A 355 4.87 26.95 -8.78
CA LYS A 355 4.06 27.72 -9.76
C LYS A 355 4.66 27.86 -11.18
N PRO A 356 5.99 27.92 -11.39
CA PRO A 356 6.54 28.03 -12.74
C PRO A 356 6.20 26.84 -13.64
N ASN A 357 6.16 25.61 -13.10
CA ASN A 357 5.96 24.41 -13.91
C ASN A 357 4.54 24.30 -14.45
N ILE A 358 3.52 24.64 -13.65
CA ILE A 358 2.13 24.68 -14.14
C ILE A 358 1.91 25.82 -15.14
N THR A 359 2.63 26.93 -14.99
CA THR A 359 2.58 28.03 -15.96
C THR A 359 3.16 27.58 -17.30
N ALA A 360 4.30 26.90 -17.30
CA ALA A 360 4.91 26.33 -18.49
C ALA A 360 3.99 25.28 -19.17
N TRP A 361 3.36 24.41 -18.38
CA TRP A 361 2.36 23.45 -18.89
C TRP A 361 1.21 24.14 -19.63
N LEU A 362 0.60 25.15 -19.00
CA LEU A 362 -0.50 25.90 -19.60
C LEU A 362 -0.07 26.68 -20.84
N GLN A 363 1.16 27.20 -20.87
CA GLN A 363 1.73 27.86 -22.05
C GLN A 363 1.86 26.89 -23.23
N VAL A 364 2.41 25.69 -23.02
CA VAL A 364 2.52 24.66 -24.06
C VAL A 364 1.15 24.28 -24.59
N LEU A 365 0.18 23.99 -23.70
CA LEU A 365 -1.19 23.68 -24.13
C LEU A 365 -1.86 24.83 -24.89
N SER A 366 -1.62 26.08 -24.50
CA SER A 366 -2.15 27.24 -25.23
C SER A 366 -1.54 27.35 -26.63
N ALA A 367 -0.27 26.95 -26.80
CA ALA A 367 0.41 26.96 -28.08
C ALA A 367 -0.12 25.85 -28.99
N ILE A 368 -0.30 24.64 -28.45
CA ILE A 368 -0.90 23.50 -29.16
C ILE A 368 -2.28 23.87 -29.71
N ARG A 369 -3.17 24.40 -28.86
CA ARG A 369 -4.53 24.80 -29.26
C ARG A 369 -4.52 25.87 -30.35
N ARG A 370 -3.70 26.92 -30.19
CA ARG A 370 -3.55 27.98 -31.20
C ARG A 370 -3.03 27.44 -32.53
N ASN A 371 -2.06 26.55 -32.52
CA ASN A 371 -1.51 25.95 -33.73
C ASN A 371 -2.56 25.11 -34.46
N ARG A 372 -3.37 24.35 -33.72
CA ARG A 372 -4.48 23.56 -34.27
C ARG A 372 -5.56 24.43 -34.89
N GLU A 373 -5.95 25.52 -34.21
CA GLU A 373 -6.90 26.50 -34.74
C GLU A 373 -6.39 27.16 -36.03
N ASN A 374 -5.10 27.48 -36.09
CA ASN A 374 -4.48 28.06 -37.27
C ASN A 374 -4.40 27.07 -38.43
N ALA A 375 -4.06 25.81 -38.18
CA ALA A 375 -4.06 24.76 -39.19
C ALA A 375 -5.46 24.52 -39.76
N ASN A 376 -6.49 24.49 -38.90
CA ASN A 376 -7.87 24.37 -39.34
C ASN A 376 -8.33 25.59 -40.17
N ARG A 377 -7.90 26.80 -39.81
CA ARG A 377 -8.20 28.01 -40.60
C ARG A 377 -7.51 28.00 -41.96
N ALA A 378 -6.24 27.62 -42.04
CA ALA A 378 -5.50 27.54 -43.29
C ALA A 378 -6.13 26.51 -44.25
N TYR A 379 -6.59 25.36 -43.72
CA TYR A 379 -7.31 24.37 -44.52
C TYR A 379 -8.63 24.92 -45.09
N MET A 380 -9.39 25.68 -44.30
CA MET A 380 -10.61 26.33 -44.81
C MET A 380 -10.32 27.48 -45.79
N ASP A 381 -9.19 28.17 -45.67
CA ASP A 381 -8.79 29.25 -46.58
C ASP A 381 -8.34 28.69 -47.94
N ASP A 382 -7.58 27.58 -47.96
CA ASP A 382 -7.23 26.85 -49.19
C ASP A 382 -8.49 26.33 -49.91
N ASP A 383 -9.48 25.77 -49.19
CA ASP A 383 -10.77 25.33 -49.76
C ASP A 383 -11.59 26.52 -50.33
N VAL A 384 -11.49 27.70 -49.72
CA VAL A 384 -12.14 28.93 -50.22
C VAL A 384 -11.39 29.53 -51.41
N GLU A 385 -10.05 29.52 -51.42
CA GLU A 385 -9.25 29.93 -52.57
C GLU A 385 -9.46 28.99 -53.77
N GLU A 386 -9.58 27.67 -53.56
CA GLU A 386 -9.90 26.70 -54.62
C GLU A 386 -11.33 26.87 -55.16
N ALA A 387 -12.28 27.31 -54.33
CA ALA A 387 -13.63 27.67 -54.78
C ALA A 387 -13.68 28.97 -55.58
N ILE A 388 -12.83 29.97 -55.25
CA ILE A 388 -12.75 31.25 -55.97
C ILE A 388 -11.99 31.11 -57.29
N LEU A 389 -11.01 30.20 -57.38
CA LEU A 389 -10.25 29.93 -58.61
C LEU A 389 -11.03 29.11 -59.66
N ASN A 390 -12.17 28.50 -59.29
CA ASN A 390 -13.02 27.74 -60.22
C ASN A 390 -14.14 28.57 -60.87
N ASP A 391 -14.24 29.88 -60.58
CA ASP A 391 -15.32 30.74 -61.08
C ASP A 391 -14.89 31.74 -62.17
N ASP A 392 -13.71 31.56 -62.78
CA ASP A 392 -13.30 32.35 -63.96
C ASP A 392 -12.86 31.45 -65.15
N ALA A 393 -13.87 30.94 -65.85
CA ALA A 393 -13.78 30.56 -67.26
C ALA A 393 -15.17 30.73 -67.93
N GLY A 394 -15.47 31.95 -68.39
CA GLY A 394 -16.43 32.17 -69.49
C GLY A 394 -15.93 31.50 -70.79
N GLU A 395 -16.71 31.26 -71.84
CA GLU A 395 -18.05 31.67 -72.24
C GLU A 395 -18.47 30.80 -73.47
N GLU A 396 -19.79 30.66 -73.69
CA GLU A 396 -20.51 30.56 -74.99
C GLU A 396 -20.22 29.38 -75.96
N ALA A 397 -21.16 28.77 -76.69
CA ALA A 397 -22.61 28.85 -76.85
C ALA A 397 -23.07 27.59 -77.65
N ASN A 398 -24.33 27.17 -77.58
CA ASN A 398 -25.23 27.16 -78.74
C ASN A 398 -26.69 26.79 -78.38
N ASP A 399 -27.59 27.42 -79.13
CA ASP A 399 -29.06 27.39 -79.11
C ASP A 399 -29.69 26.00 -79.33
N GLU A 400 -30.82 25.72 -78.66
CA GLU A 400 -32.13 25.63 -79.32
C GLU A 400 -33.28 25.37 -78.31
N TRP A 401 -34.42 25.97 -78.62
CA TRP A 401 -35.62 26.12 -77.80
C TRP A 401 -36.38 24.82 -77.54
N ILE A 402 -37.11 24.74 -76.41
CA ILE A 402 -38.59 24.66 -76.38
C ILE A 402 -39.12 24.78 -74.92
N ASN A 403 -39.93 25.83 -74.78
CA ASN A 403 -41.02 26.18 -73.86
C ASN A 403 -41.51 25.29 -72.69
N GLU A 404 -41.65 25.98 -71.55
CA GLU A 404 -42.83 26.20 -70.68
C GLU A 404 -43.85 25.08 -70.36
N GLN A 405 -44.18 25.04 -69.05
CA GLN A 405 -45.25 24.30 -68.32
C GLN A 405 -44.80 22.91 -67.86
N ASP A 406 -44.52 22.67 -66.57
CA ASP A 406 -45.47 22.83 -65.47
C ASP A 406 -44.92 23.56 -64.24
N LEU A 407 -45.68 24.56 -63.82
CA LEU A 407 -45.86 24.92 -62.42
C LEU A 407 -46.47 23.74 -61.67
N THR A 408 -46.01 23.46 -60.45
CA THR A 408 -46.87 23.60 -59.27
C THR A 408 -46.07 23.37 -57.99
N ASP A 409 -45.99 24.47 -57.23
CA ASP A 409 -46.08 24.56 -55.78
C ASP A 409 -46.57 23.30 -55.05
N LEU A 410 -45.93 22.96 -53.94
CA LEU A 410 -46.56 23.12 -52.63
C LEU A 410 -45.57 22.92 -51.47
N GLN A 411 -45.29 24.04 -50.83
CA GLN A 411 -44.81 24.21 -49.46
C GLN A 411 -45.92 23.83 -48.47
N VAL A 412 -45.67 22.92 -47.52
CA VAL A 412 -46.33 22.78 -46.20
C VAL A 412 -45.36 21.89 -45.37
N ASN A 413 -44.51 22.34 -44.46
CA ASN A 413 -44.68 23.01 -43.17
C ASN A 413 -45.58 22.29 -42.14
N VAL A 414 -45.10 22.21 -40.90
CA VAL A 414 -45.80 21.92 -39.62
C VAL A 414 -45.76 20.47 -39.11
N ASP A 415 -44.88 20.29 -38.12
CA ASP A 415 -45.09 19.90 -36.72
C ASP A 415 -46.08 18.78 -36.29
N ASP A 416 -45.62 18.13 -35.20
CA ASP A 416 -46.35 17.46 -34.12
C ASP A 416 -47.18 16.21 -34.43
N ASN A 417 -46.60 15.03 -34.15
CA ASN A 417 -46.89 14.26 -32.92
C ASN A 417 -45.93 13.08 -32.74
#